data_AF-A0A7S3EB45-F1
#
_entry.id   AF-A0A7S3EB45-F1
#
_cell.length_a   1.000
_cell.length_b   1.000
_cell.length_c   1.000
_cell.angle_alpha   90.00
_cell.angle_beta   90.00
_cell.angle_gamma   90.00
#
_symmetry.space_group_name_H-M   'P 1'
#
loop_
_entity.id
_entity.type
_entity.pdbx_description
1 polymer ?
#
loop_
_entity_poly.entity_id
_entity_poly.type
_entity_poly.pdbx_seq_one_letter_code
_entity_poly.pdbx_strand_id
1 'polypeptide(L)'
;SDLIDGGDGDDTINGVSGKNKLYGNAGDDTIEGGTKSDFMSGGAGDDVLNGNDGDDEMEGNSGDDEMSGGDGDDHMDGGDGDDVMRGNLGADTMLGGSGNDIMSGNTEADPNGEDGDDKMYGGWQ
;
A
#
# COMPACT_ATOMS: atom_id res chain seq x y z
N SER A 1 9.25 -8.25 15.91
CA SER A 1 8.21 -7.25 15.66
C SER A 1 8.90 -5.94 15.87
N ASP A 2 9.23 -5.32 14.77
CA ASP A 2 10.14 -4.19 14.78
C ASP A 2 9.33 -2.92 14.49
N LEU A 3 9.82 -1.80 15.01
CA LEU A 3 9.30 -0.47 14.73
C LEU A 3 10.42 0.27 14.01
N ILE A 4 10.16 0.70 12.78
CA ILE A 4 11.10 1.44 11.95
C ILE A 4 10.44 2.74 11.52
N ASP A 5 11.18 3.83 11.64
CA ASP A 5 10.73 5.21 11.45
C ASP A 5 11.83 5.92 10.63
N GLY A 6 11.52 6.29 9.39
CA GLY A 6 12.43 6.96 8.44
C GLY A 6 12.68 8.41 8.83
N GLY A 7 11.59 9.18 8.91
CA GLY A 7 11.58 10.53 9.42
C GLY A 7 11.52 11.54 8.28
N ASP A 8 12.44 12.50 8.26
CA ASP A 8 12.48 13.49 7.17
C ASP A 8 13.44 13.02 6.06
N GLY A 9 12.99 13.13 4.80
CA GLY A 9 13.72 12.81 3.58
C GLY A 9 13.42 11.41 3.05
N ASP A 10 13.84 11.17 1.81
CA ASP A 10 13.61 9.91 1.10
C ASP A 10 14.35 8.73 1.76
N ASP A 11 13.60 7.77 2.31
CA ASP A 11 14.11 6.64 3.06
C ASP A 11 13.90 5.28 2.35
N THR A 12 14.67 4.29 2.78
CA THR A 12 14.48 2.89 2.37
C THR A 12 14.35 2.02 3.61
N ILE A 13 13.17 1.44 3.80
CA ILE A 13 12.77 0.70 5.00
C ILE A 13 12.50 -0.76 4.63
N ASN A 14 13.04 -1.70 5.41
CA ASN A 14 12.84 -3.13 5.21
C ASN A 14 12.55 -3.84 6.54
N GLY A 15 11.35 -4.40 6.68
CA GLY A 15 10.88 -5.14 7.84
C GLY A 15 11.43 -6.57 7.93
N VAL A 16 11.84 -7.15 6.81
CA VAL A 16 12.41 -8.51 6.63
C VAL A 16 11.51 -9.64 7.14
N SER A 17 11.34 -9.77 8.46
CA SER A 17 10.59 -10.87 9.06
C SER A 17 9.85 -10.52 10.34
N GLY A 18 8.68 -11.13 10.50
CA GLY A 18 7.83 -10.93 11.66
C GLY A 18 6.95 -9.71 11.49
N LYS A 19 6.00 -9.51 12.41
CA LYS A 19 5.03 -8.42 12.29
C LYS A 19 5.67 -7.07 12.64
N ASN A 20 5.76 -6.16 11.69
CA ASN A 20 6.46 -4.89 11.81
C ASN A 20 5.50 -3.69 11.77
N LYS A 21 6.03 -2.54 12.17
CA LYS A 21 5.43 -1.23 11.96
C LYS A 21 6.45 -0.33 11.31
N LEU A 22 6.16 0.10 10.09
CA LEU A 22 7.09 0.81 9.22
C LEU A 22 6.47 2.17 8.87
N TYR A 23 7.21 3.24 9.10
CA TYR A 23 6.76 4.62 8.86
C TYR A 23 7.82 5.35 8.02
N GLY A 24 7.46 5.82 6.83
CA GLY A 24 8.30 6.69 5.99
C GLY A 24 8.34 8.12 6.54
N ASN A 25 7.15 8.69 6.74
CA ASN A 25 6.83 10.04 7.20
C ASN A 25 6.91 11.11 6.11
N ALA A 26 8.06 11.71 5.81
CA ALA A 26 8.12 12.82 4.87
C ALA A 26 9.26 12.61 3.89
N GLY A 27 8.99 12.75 2.60
CA GLY A 27 9.93 12.37 1.54
C GLY A 27 9.30 11.28 0.66
N ASP A 28 9.99 10.95 -0.43
CA ASP A 28 9.54 9.88 -1.33
C ASP A 28 10.17 8.57 -0.85
N ASP A 29 9.42 7.75 -0.13
CA ASP A 29 9.92 6.60 0.61
C ASP A 29 9.77 5.27 -0.14
N THR A 30 10.62 4.29 0.18
CA THR A 30 10.45 2.90 -0.27
C THR A 30 10.38 1.96 0.93
N ILE A 31 9.25 1.27 1.07
CA ILE A 31 8.96 0.41 2.23
C ILE A 31 8.68 -1.03 1.78
N GLU A 32 9.40 -1.99 2.36
CA GLU A 32 9.17 -3.43 2.21
C GLU A 32 8.77 -4.06 3.56
N GLY A 33 7.56 -4.63 3.67
CA GLY A 33 7.05 -5.32 4.87
C GLY A 33 7.83 -6.61 5.16
N GLY A 34 7.82 -7.52 4.19
CA GLY A 34 8.64 -8.71 4.17
C GLY A 34 7.83 -9.98 4.44
N THR A 35 7.79 -10.46 5.68
CA THR A 35 6.99 -11.66 5.99
C THR A 35 6.17 -11.47 7.24
N LYS A 36 4.95 -12.03 7.21
CA LYS A 36 3.87 -11.87 8.20
C LYS A 36 3.19 -10.52 8.05
N SER A 37 1.99 -10.44 8.59
CA SER A 37 1.21 -9.21 8.69
C SER A 37 1.99 -8.04 9.27
N ASP A 38 2.22 -7.04 8.44
CA ASP A 38 2.90 -5.79 8.71
C ASP A 38 1.93 -4.61 8.68
N PHE A 39 2.33 -3.52 9.33
CA PHE A 39 1.71 -2.20 9.16
C PHE A 39 2.72 -1.28 8.48
N MET A 40 2.29 -0.58 7.43
CA MET A 40 3.12 0.34 6.66
C MET A 40 2.38 1.65 6.42
N SER A 41 3.05 2.77 6.67
CA SER A 41 2.58 4.12 6.32
C SER A 41 3.69 4.84 5.55
N GLY A 42 3.37 5.29 4.33
CA GLY A 42 4.24 6.10 3.47
C GLY A 42 4.41 7.49 4.09
N GLY A 43 3.35 8.29 4.06
CA GLY A 43 3.29 9.58 4.73
C GLY A 43 3.09 10.72 3.75
N ALA A 44 4.08 11.59 3.59
CA ALA A 44 3.99 12.72 2.69
C ALA A 44 5.09 12.63 1.65
N GLY A 45 4.71 12.50 0.38
CA GLY A 45 5.63 12.28 -0.72
C GLY A 45 5.07 11.19 -1.63
N ASP A 46 5.74 10.95 -2.75
CA ASP A 46 5.33 9.91 -3.69
C ASP A 46 6.00 8.59 -3.25
N ASP A 47 5.28 7.73 -2.54
CA ASP A 47 5.84 6.58 -1.84
C ASP A 47 5.69 5.25 -2.61
N VAL A 48 6.56 4.28 -2.31
CA VAL A 48 6.49 2.91 -2.83
C VAL A 48 6.38 1.91 -1.69
N LEU A 49 5.22 1.25 -1.56
CA LEU A 49 4.93 0.31 -0.48
C LEU A 49 4.72 -1.12 -1.02
N ASN A 50 5.44 -2.10 -0.46
CA ASN A 50 5.31 -3.53 -0.82
C ASN A 50 5.12 -4.40 0.43
N GLY A 51 3.95 -5.02 0.58
CA GLY A 51 3.62 -5.92 1.71
C GLY A 51 4.43 -7.21 1.67
N ASN A 52 4.45 -7.86 0.51
CA ASN A 52 5.03 -9.18 0.26
C ASN A 52 4.18 -10.30 0.86
N ASP A 53 4.66 -11.05 1.85
CA ASP A 53 3.93 -12.20 2.41
C ASP A 53 3.17 -11.79 3.68
N GLY A 54 1.85 -11.99 3.73
CA GLY A 54 1.05 -11.81 4.94
C GLY A 54 -0.19 -10.98 4.67
N ASP A 55 -1.09 -10.96 5.66
CA ASP A 55 -2.25 -10.06 5.64
C ASP A 55 -1.79 -8.69 6.14
N ASP A 56 -1.50 -7.74 5.24
CA ASP A 56 -0.86 -6.47 5.56
C ASP A 56 -1.85 -5.30 5.63
N GLU A 57 -1.49 -4.25 6.40
CA GLU A 57 -2.21 -2.98 6.49
C GLU A 57 -1.31 -1.86 5.96
N MET A 58 -1.75 -1.19 4.90
CA MET A 58 -0.94 -0.25 4.11
C MET A 58 -1.66 1.07 3.92
N GLU A 59 -0.99 2.18 4.25
CA GLU A 59 -1.49 3.56 4.09
C GLU A 59 -0.50 4.38 3.26
N GLY A 60 -0.86 4.79 2.04
CA GLY A 60 -0.06 5.71 1.21
C GLY A 60 0.04 7.10 1.84
N ASN A 61 -1.13 7.64 2.22
CA ASN A 61 -1.37 8.95 2.84
C ASN A 61 -1.45 10.10 1.84
N SER A 62 -0.36 10.79 1.52
CA SER A 62 -0.41 11.97 0.65
C SER A 62 0.72 11.99 -0.35
N GLY A 63 0.38 12.16 -1.62
CA GLY A 63 1.31 12.03 -2.75
C GLY A 63 0.81 10.97 -3.72
N ASP A 64 1.45 10.85 -4.87
CA ASP A 64 1.05 9.85 -5.87
C ASP A 64 1.76 8.52 -5.56
N ASP A 65 1.07 7.58 -4.90
CA ASP A 65 1.69 6.39 -4.32
C ASP A 65 1.64 5.13 -5.21
N GLU A 66 2.67 4.28 -5.12
CA GLU A 66 2.69 2.93 -5.70
C GLU A 66 2.60 1.85 -4.60
N MET A 67 1.47 1.11 -4.57
CA MET A 67 1.19 0.12 -3.53
C MET A 67 0.99 -1.29 -4.10
N SER A 68 1.60 -2.28 -3.45
CA SER A 68 1.45 -3.70 -3.76
C SER A 68 1.28 -4.53 -2.48
N GLY A 69 0.11 -5.15 -2.31
CA GLY A 69 -0.20 -6.02 -1.17
C GLY A 69 0.68 -7.27 -1.16
N GLY A 70 0.44 -8.18 -2.11
CA GLY A 70 1.30 -9.34 -2.31
C GLY A 70 0.53 -10.63 -2.11
N ASP A 71 0.99 -11.48 -1.21
CA ASP A 71 0.34 -12.74 -0.85
C ASP A 71 -0.38 -12.56 0.49
N GLY A 72 -1.70 -12.56 0.51
CA GLY A 72 -2.46 -12.46 1.76
C GLY A 72 -3.75 -11.67 1.58
N ASP A 73 -4.56 -11.59 2.62
CA ASP A 73 -5.75 -10.75 2.59
C ASP A 73 -5.36 -9.34 3.06
N ASP A 74 -5.04 -8.45 2.11
CA ASP A 74 -4.46 -7.15 2.40
C ASP A 74 -5.51 -6.03 2.56
N HIS A 75 -5.19 -5.02 3.37
CA HIS A 75 -5.92 -3.77 3.46
C HIS A 75 -5.03 -2.61 3.01
N MET A 76 -5.46 -1.91 1.96
CA MET A 76 -4.71 -0.80 1.38
C MET A 76 -5.59 0.45 1.27
N ASP A 77 -5.04 1.59 1.67
CA ASP A 77 -5.63 2.92 1.54
C ASP A 77 -4.59 3.83 0.86
N GLY A 78 -4.91 4.35 -0.33
CA GLY A 78 -4.03 5.23 -1.11
C GLY A 78 -3.95 6.61 -0.47
N GLY A 79 -5.09 7.25 -0.28
CA GLY A 79 -5.20 8.51 0.45
C GLY A 79 -5.42 9.68 -0.51
N ASP A 80 -4.61 10.73 -0.40
CA ASP A 80 -4.66 11.89 -1.29
C ASP A 80 -3.60 11.73 -2.41
N GLY A 81 -4.00 11.63 -3.67
CA GLY A 81 -3.05 11.49 -4.79
C GLY A 81 -3.62 10.70 -5.95
N ASP A 82 -2.93 10.70 -7.09
CA ASP A 82 -3.28 9.78 -8.19
C ASP A 82 -2.55 8.43 -7.96
N ASP A 83 -3.19 7.49 -7.27
CA ASP A 83 -2.52 6.29 -6.75
C ASP A 83 -2.53 5.08 -7.70
N VAL A 84 -1.54 4.20 -7.55
CA VAL A 84 -1.46 2.92 -8.26
C VAL A 84 -1.40 1.75 -7.28
N MET A 85 -2.49 1.00 -7.18
CA MET A 85 -2.64 -0.07 -6.19
C MET A 85 -2.79 -1.46 -6.83
N ARG A 86 -2.13 -2.46 -6.27
CA ARG A 86 -2.21 -3.86 -6.69
C ARG A 86 -2.45 -4.80 -5.52
N GLY A 87 -3.63 -5.41 -5.49
CA GLY A 87 -4.02 -6.48 -4.57
C GLY A 87 -3.09 -7.70 -4.63
N ASN A 88 -2.83 -8.17 -5.86
CA ASN A 88 -2.16 -9.45 -6.14
C ASN A 88 -2.96 -10.68 -5.66
N LEU A 89 -2.46 -11.50 -4.74
CA LEU A 89 -3.08 -12.77 -4.34
C LEU A 89 -3.77 -12.63 -2.97
N GLY A 90 -5.04 -13.00 -2.90
CA GLY A 90 -5.83 -12.99 -1.67
C GLY A 90 -7.08 -12.10 -1.78
N ALA A 91 -7.85 -12.03 -0.71
CA ALA A 91 -9.07 -11.23 -0.66
C ALA A 91 -8.76 -9.81 -0.18
N ASP A 92 -8.34 -8.96 -1.12
CA ASP A 92 -7.84 -7.62 -0.82
C ASP A 92 -8.98 -6.60 -0.67
N THR A 93 -8.83 -5.67 0.28
CA THR A 93 -9.64 -4.45 0.35
C THR A 93 -8.78 -3.27 -0.05
N MET A 94 -9.16 -2.55 -1.10
CA MET A 94 -8.41 -1.38 -1.59
C MET A 94 -9.32 -0.14 -1.61
N LEU A 95 -8.83 0.93 -1.02
CA LEU A 95 -9.42 2.27 -1.06
C LEU A 95 -8.46 3.19 -1.82
N GLY A 96 -8.91 3.76 -2.94
CA GLY A 96 -8.13 4.71 -3.72
C GLY A 96 -7.97 6.03 -2.97
N GLY A 97 -9.10 6.71 -2.73
CA GLY A 97 -9.14 7.90 -1.89
C GLY A 97 -9.51 9.12 -2.72
N SER A 98 -8.77 10.22 -2.58
CA SER A 98 -8.95 11.41 -3.40
C SER A 98 -7.95 11.43 -4.54
N GLY A 99 -8.41 11.45 -5.78
CA GLY A 99 -7.53 11.51 -6.95
C GLY A 99 -7.99 10.56 -8.04
N ASN A 100 -7.20 10.34 -9.07
CA ASN A 100 -7.59 9.46 -10.18
C ASN A 100 -6.82 8.16 -10.13
N ASP A 101 -7.40 7.18 -9.47
CA ASP A 101 -6.64 6.02 -9.06
C ASP A 101 -6.64 4.91 -10.10
N ILE A 102 -5.62 4.06 -10.04
CA ILE A 102 -5.51 2.83 -10.81
C ILE A 102 -5.38 1.66 -9.84
N MET A 103 -6.47 0.92 -9.65
CA MET A 103 -6.49 -0.26 -8.82
C MET A 103 -6.60 -1.54 -9.65
N SER A 104 -5.80 -2.54 -9.33
CA SER A 104 -5.86 -3.87 -9.93
C SER A 104 -5.92 -4.94 -8.86
N GLY A 105 -7.10 -5.55 -8.71
CA GLY A 105 -7.33 -6.69 -7.82
C GLY A 105 -7.44 -8.02 -8.58
N ASN A 106 -7.41 -9.14 -7.87
CA ASN A 106 -7.82 -10.42 -8.42
C ASN A 106 -9.37 -10.55 -8.42
N THR A 107 -9.92 -11.76 -8.47
CA THR A 107 -11.37 -11.99 -8.47
C THR A 107 -12.05 -11.82 -7.11
N GLU A 108 -11.28 -11.88 -6.03
CA GLU A 108 -11.74 -11.80 -4.63
C GLU A 108 -11.50 -10.42 -4.01
N ALA A 109 -10.68 -9.59 -4.66
CA ALA A 109 -10.46 -8.21 -4.27
C ALA A 109 -11.71 -7.33 -4.42
N ASP A 110 -11.87 -6.38 -3.50
CA ASP A 110 -12.94 -5.39 -3.45
C ASP A 110 -12.37 -3.96 -3.53
N PRO A 111 -11.97 -3.49 -4.74
CA PRO A 111 -11.48 -2.12 -4.92
C PRO A 111 -12.61 -1.10 -4.90
N ASN A 112 -12.37 0.02 -4.23
CA ASN A 112 -13.23 1.20 -4.20
C ASN A 112 -12.38 2.46 -4.41
N GLY A 113 -12.59 3.17 -5.50
CA GLY A 113 -11.79 4.37 -5.83
C GLY A 113 -12.18 5.64 -5.09
N GLU A 114 -13.32 5.66 -4.41
CA GLU A 114 -13.81 6.87 -3.73
C GLU A 114 -13.95 8.10 -4.67
N ASP A 115 -13.22 9.19 -4.42
CA ASP A 115 -13.42 10.49 -5.06
C ASP A 115 -12.48 10.67 -6.25
N GLY A 116 -12.99 10.54 -7.47
CA GLY A 116 -12.25 10.90 -8.69
C GLY A 116 -12.68 10.13 -9.94
N ASP A 117 -11.85 10.17 -10.98
CA ASP A 117 -12.06 9.43 -12.22
C ASP A 117 -11.22 8.13 -12.24
N ASP A 118 -11.62 7.16 -11.42
CA ASP A 118 -10.83 5.95 -11.16
C ASP A 118 -10.90 4.87 -12.24
N LYS A 119 -9.86 4.05 -12.30
CA LYS A 119 -9.78 2.83 -13.11
C LYS A 119 -9.57 1.63 -12.21
N MET A 120 -10.62 0.82 -12.09
CA MET A 120 -10.58 -0.46 -11.38
C MET A 120 -10.55 -1.62 -12.36
N TYR A 121 -9.56 -2.50 -12.22
CA TYR A 121 -9.46 -3.77 -12.93
C TYR A 121 -9.67 -4.91 -11.95
N GLY A 122 -10.77 -5.65 -12.11
CA GLY A 122 -11.00 -6.92 -11.43
C GLY A 122 -10.44 -8.10 -12.21
N GLY A 123 -10.03 -9.17 -11.53
CA GLY A 123 -9.58 -10.41 -12.15
C GLY A 123 -10.62 -10.98 -13.11
N TRP A 124 -10.24 -11.23 -14.37
CA TRP A 124 -11.12 -11.77 -15.41
C TRP A 124 -11.74 -13.12 -14.97
N GLN A 125 -13.07 -13.26 -15.14
CA GLN A 125 -13.82 -14.52 -15.00
C GLN A 125 -13.51 -15.50 -16.15
#